data_AF-A0AAV4EB18-F1
#
_entry.id   AF-A0AAV4EB18-F1
#
_cell.length_a   1.000
_cell.length_b   1.000
_cell.length_c   1.000
_cell.angle_alpha   90.00
_cell.angle_beta   90.00
_cell.angle_gamma   90.00
#
_symmetry.space_group_name_H-M   'P 1'
#
loop_
_entity.id
_entity.type
_entity.pdbx_description
1 polymer ?
#
loop_
_entity_poly.entity_id
_entity_poly.type
_entity_poly.pdbx_seq_one_letter_code
_entity_poly.pdbx_strand_id
1 'polypeptide(L)'
;MPSYEDIKRQCLRSGDLYEDPEFPAEDESCFFSKKPPRPFVWKRPKDICSDPQWVVGGASRFDIVQGMLGDCWLLSAVASLTCNASLLNRVVDGRQTFDAKEYCGAFKFNFWRGGRWEEVVVDDRLPTYHDKLVFMHSAEKNEFWSALLEKAYAKLNGSYEALKGGQTCEAMTDFTGGVTETFDLKKAPGDLFKIMTKAFARGSLMGCSIAAAPNQIEAKLDNGLVKGHAYSVTGAKTFASNPQFRMTLTDPDEDDDEDMCTALVAVMQKNRRKQKQLGKKMLTIGFSIYEVNNTGTTEIEELDNKTSFEDVPHRHQSKEAKKAENDLSAKFNAFFLQLAGDDEAIDPFELQQLLTKAYKKELSGRDLSLETARALISRHDPDKSGKLSLEEFKEMWITIRKWKGSFDLADVDKSGSFSLYELRTALKNC
;
A
#
# COMPACT_ATOMS: atom_id res chain seq x y z
N MET A 1 -19.69 21.38 -31.77
CA MET A 1 -19.95 20.02 -32.28
C MET A 1 -21.39 19.66 -31.96
N PRO A 2 -22.07 18.86 -32.79
CA PRO A 2 -23.40 18.34 -32.47
C PRO A 2 -23.34 17.53 -31.17
N SER A 3 -24.39 17.61 -30.35
CA SER A 3 -24.46 16.82 -29.11
C SER A 3 -24.70 15.34 -29.42
N TYR A 4 -24.39 14.46 -28.48
CA TYR A 4 -24.73 13.03 -28.61
C TYR A 4 -26.20 12.80 -28.97
N GLU A 5 -27.13 13.54 -28.36
CA GLU A 5 -28.56 13.40 -28.62
C GLU A 5 -28.98 13.87 -30.02
N ASP A 6 -28.24 14.82 -30.61
CA ASP A 6 -28.46 15.24 -32.00
C ASP A 6 -28.01 14.15 -32.97
N ILE A 7 -26.82 13.59 -32.73
CA ILE A 7 -26.25 12.48 -33.52
C ILE A 7 -27.17 11.26 -33.44
N LYS A 8 -27.55 10.83 -32.22
CA LYS A 8 -28.44 9.68 -32.00
C LYS A 8 -29.77 9.86 -32.73
N ARG A 9 -30.41 11.02 -32.63
CA ARG A 9 -31.67 11.31 -33.34
C ARG A 9 -31.51 11.29 -34.86
N GLN A 10 -30.41 11.82 -35.38
CA GLN A 10 -30.15 11.83 -36.82
C GLN A 10 -29.94 10.41 -37.37
N CYS A 11 -29.08 9.62 -36.72
CA CYS A 11 -28.78 8.24 -37.13
C CYS A 11 -30.01 7.34 -37.04
N LEU A 12 -30.79 7.42 -35.94
CA LEU A 12 -32.03 6.65 -35.81
C LEU A 12 -33.08 7.03 -36.87
N ARG A 13 -33.07 8.28 -37.36
CA ARG A 13 -33.97 8.74 -38.42
C ARG A 13 -33.52 8.29 -39.81
N SER A 14 -32.22 8.28 -40.10
CA SER A 14 -31.71 7.83 -41.41
C SER A 14 -31.60 6.31 -41.52
N GLY A 15 -31.44 5.61 -40.40
CA GLY A 15 -31.17 4.18 -40.35
C GLY A 15 -29.68 3.84 -40.50
N ASP A 16 -28.81 4.85 -40.66
CA ASP A 16 -27.37 4.67 -40.79
C ASP A 16 -26.68 4.68 -39.42
N LEU A 17 -25.58 3.93 -39.32
CA LEU A 17 -24.74 3.95 -38.12
C LEU A 17 -23.82 5.16 -38.14
N TYR A 18 -23.58 5.75 -36.97
CA TYR A 18 -22.68 6.87 -36.83
C TYR A 18 -21.26 6.49 -37.25
N GLU A 19 -20.65 7.37 -38.03
CA GLU A 19 -19.25 7.34 -38.40
C GLU A 19 -18.65 8.67 -37.98
N ASP A 20 -17.67 8.63 -37.10
CA ASP A 20 -17.08 9.82 -36.51
C ASP A 20 -16.18 10.53 -37.51
N PRO A 21 -16.55 11.74 -38.00
CA PRO A 21 -15.74 12.46 -38.97
C PRO A 21 -14.47 13.05 -38.36
N GLU A 22 -14.40 13.17 -37.03
CA GLU A 22 -13.26 13.77 -36.32
C GLU A 22 -12.25 12.74 -35.85
N PHE A 23 -12.62 11.46 -35.88
CA PHE A 23 -11.77 10.34 -35.50
C PHE A 23 -12.04 9.15 -36.43
N PRO A 24 -11.58 9.23 -37.69
CA PRO A 24 -11.87 8.23 -38.71
C PRO A 24 -11.29 6.87 -38.37
N ALA A 25 -11.86 5.82 -38.96
CA ALA A 25 -11.41 4.44 -38.78
C ALA A 25 -10.17 4.13 -39.64
N GLU A 26 -9.09 4.86 -39.42
CA GLU A 26 -7.86 4.86 -40.24
C GLU A 26 -6.61 4.59 -39.38
N ASP A 27 -5.50 4.27 -40.03
CA ASP A 27 -4.23 3.95 -39.36
C ASP A 27 -3.67 5.18 -38.60
N GLU A 28 -3.91 6.37 -39.13
CA GLU A 28 -3.48 7.66 -38.58
C GLU A 28 -4.15 7.98 -37.23
N SER A 29 -5.37 7.50 -37.01
CA SER A 29 -6.05 7.58 -35.71
C SER A 29 -5.42 6.64 -34.68
N CYS A 30 -4.73 5.58 -35.13
CA CYS A 30 -3.95 4.70 -34.26
C CYS A 30 -2.54 5.24 -34.00
N PHE A 31 -1.80 5.59 -35.05
CA PHE A 31 -0.40 5.98 -34.98
C PHE A 31 -0.11 7.17 -35.90
N PHE A 32 0.46 8.24 -35.33
CA PHE A 32 0.88 9.42 -36.08
C PHE A 32 2.35 9.35 -36.51
N SER A 33 3.18 8.54 -35.83
CA SER A 33 4.63 8.50 -36.06
C SER A 33 5.05 7.45 -37.09
N LYS A 34 4.27 6.37 -37.22
CA LYS A 34 4.59 5.21 -38.05
C LYS A 34 3.34 4.42 -38.38
N LYS A 35 3.42 3.55 -39.38
CA LYS A 35 2.34 2.59 -39.66
C LYS A 35 2.15 1.63 -38.48
N PRO A 36 0.91 1.15 -38.25
CA PRO A 36 0.66 0.08 -37.30
C PRO A 36 1.62 -1.09 -37.54
N PRO A 37 2.11 -1.74 -36.47
CA PRO A 37 3.03 -2.87 -36.61
C PRO A 37 2.38 -4.12 -37.21
N ARG A 38 1.05 -4.13 -37.35
CA ARG A 38 0.23 -5.20 -37.92
C ARG A 38 -0.95 -4.57 -38.67
N PRO A 39 -1.52 -5.25 -39.69
CA PRO A 39 -2.68 -4.72 -40.40
C PRO A 39 -3.90 -4.74 -39.49
N PHE A 40 -4.37 -3.57 -39.07
CA PHE A 40 -5.57 -3.45 -38.25
C PHE A 40 -6.81 -3.40 -39.12
N VAL A 41 -7.89 -3.98 -38.61
CA VAL A 41 -9.22 -3.89 -39.21
C VAL A 41 -10.14 -3.27 -38.18
N TRP A 42 -10.77 -2.16 -38.53
CA TRP A 42 -11.75 -1.51 -37.68
C TRP A 42 -13.09 -2.24 -37.77
N LYS A 43 -13.57 -2.75 -36.63
CA LYS A 43 -14.81 -3.52 -36.55
C LYS A 43 -15.71 -2.99 -35.45
N ARG A 44 -17.03 -3.06 -35.63
CA ARG A 44 -17.97 -2.73 -34.55
C ARG A 44 -18.12 -3.95 -33.62
N PRO A 45 -18.52 -3.77 -32.36
CA PRO A 45 -18.79 -4.86 -31.42
C PRO A 45 -19.68 -5.98 -31.98
N LYS A 46 -20.68 -5.62 -32.79
CA LYS A 46 -21.58 -6.56 -33.49
C LYS A 46 -20.89 -7.43 -34.55
N ASP A 47 -19.76 -6.99 -35.07
CA ASP A 47 -18.94 -7.75 -36.04
C ASP A 47 -17.85 -8.60 -35.36
N ILE A 48 -17.63 -8.39 -34.06
CA ILE A 48 -16.62 -9.06 -33.24
C ILE A 48 -17.24 -10.19 -32.42
N CYS A 49 -18.43 -9.98 -31.87
CA CYS A 49 -19.14 -10.97 -31.05
C CYS A 49 -20.65 -10.96 -31.31
N SER A 50 -21.33 -12.07 -30.98
CA SER A 50 -22.75 -12.25 -31.28
C SER A 50 -23.70 -11.47 -30.37
N ASP A 51 -23.28 -11.12 -29.16
CA ASP A 51 -24.12 -10.45 -28.16
C ASP A 51 -23.33 -9.33 -27.44
N PRO A 52 -23.00 -8.22 -28.13
CA PRO A 52 -22.24 -7.15 -27.51
C PRO A 52 -23.05 -6.44 -26.43
N GLN A 53 -22.43 -6.25 -25.29
CA GLN A 53 -22.97 -5.63 -24.10
C GLN A 53 -22.17 -4.38 -23.77
N TRP A 54 -22.87 -3.36 -23.26
CA TRP A 54 -22.23 -2.15 -22.78
C TRP A 54 -21.38 -2.48 -21.55
N VAL A 55 -22.02 -3.09 -20.54
CA VAL A 55 -21.43 -3.51 -19.28
C VAL A 55 -22.03 -4.88 -18.89
N VAL A 56 -21.21 -5.82 -18.42
CA VAL A 56 -21.62 -7.17 -17.98
C VAL A 56 -21.36 -7.33 -16.48
N GLY A 57 -22.42 -7.52 -15.68
CA GLY A 57 -22.26 -7.71 -14.23
C GLY A 57 -21.84 -6.45 -13.45
N GLY A 58 -21.78 -5.30 -14.11
CA GLY A 58 -21.38 -4.01 -13.53
C GLY A 58 -19.91 -3.70 -13.81
N ALA A 59 -19.62 -2.42 -14.05
CA ALA A 59 -18.28 -1.99 -14.44
C ALA A 59 -17.27 -2.23 -13.30
N SER A 60 -16.21 -2.95 -13.63
CA SER A 60 -15.25 -3.51 -12.70
C SER A 60 -13.82 -3.32 -13.19
N ARG A 61 -12.86 -3.40 -12.25
CA ARG A 61 -11.43 -3.35 -12.57
C ARG A 61 -10.96 -4.53 -13.44
N PHE A 62 -11.74 -5.61 -13.53
CA PHE A 62 -11.44 -6.75 -14.38
C PHE A 62 -11.74 -6.50 -15.87
N ASP A 63 -12.50 -5.43 -16.16
CA ASP A 63 -12.88 -5.03 -17.50
C ASP A 63 -11.74 -4.23 -18.19
N ILE A 64 -10.61 -4.07 -17.48
CA ILE A 64 -9.46 -3.25 -17.86
C ILE A 64 -8.26 -4.16 -18.07
N VAL A 65 -8.13 -4.71 -19.27
CA VAL A 65 -6.98 -5.50 -19.71
C VAL A 65 -6.17 -4.67 -20.70
N GLN A 66 -4.87 -4.52 -20.45
CA GLN A 66 -3.97 -3.79 -21.34
C GLN A 66 -3.78 -4.53 -22.66
N GLY A 67 -3.96 -3.78 -23.75
CA GLY A 67 -3.62 -4.22 -25.08
C GLY A 67 -2.14 -4.01 -25.40
N MET A 68 -1.85 -3.69 -26.65
CA MET A 68 -0.47 -3.56 -27.12
C MET A 68 0.17 -2.17 -26.88
N LEU A 69 -0.61 -1.21 -26.37
CA LEU A 69 -0.17 0.15 -26.15
C LEU A 69 0.45 0.31 -24.75
N GLY A 70 1.43 1.21 -24.63
CA GLY A 70 2.12 1.53 -23.38
C GLY A 70 1.41 2.62 -22.58
N ASP A 71 0.11 2.47 -22.37
CA ASP A 71 -0.79 3.44 -21.74
C ASP A 71 -1.31 2.96 -20.38
N CYS A 72 -0.58 2.05 -19.72
CA CYS A 72 -0.89 1.50 -18.40
C CYS A 72 -1.29 2.55 -17.34
N TRP A 73 -0.79 3.78 -17.45
CA TRP A 73 -1.16 4.91 -16.60
C TRP A 73 -2.64 5.27 -16.69
N LEU A 74 -3.22 5.23 -17.90
CA LEU A 74 -4.64 5.44 -18.16
C LEU A 74 -5.45 4.28 -17.60
N LEU A 75 -5.06 3.04 -17.92
CA LEU A 75 -5.74 1.83 -17.45
C LEU A 75 -5.78 1.76 -15.93
N SER A 76 -4.68 2.06 -15.26
CA SER A 76 -4.61 2.11 -13.80
C SER A 76 -5.56 3.17 -13.21
N ALA A 77 -5.73 4.30 -13.90
CA ALA A 77 -6.70 5.32 -13.49
C ALA A 77 -8.15 4.85 -13.70
N VAL A 78 -8.46 4.20 -14.84
CA VAL A 78 -9.80 3.65 -15.12
C VAL A 78 -10.13 2.54 -14.12
N ALA A 79 -9.21 1.61 -13.86
CA ALA A 79 -9.40 0.56 -12.87
C ALA A 79 -9.64 1.14 -11.46
N SER A 80 -8.95 2.22 -11.10
CA SER A 80 -9.23 2.94 -9.84
C SER A 80 -10.62 3.60 -9.86
N LEU A 81 -11.03 4.18 -10.99
CA LEU A 81 -12.34 4.83 -11.17
C LEU A 81 -13.49 3.85 -10.95
N THR A 82 -13.36 2.58 -11.39
CA THR A 82 -14.39 1.55 -11.15
C THR A 82 -14.65 1.27 -9.66
N CYS A 83 -13.69 1.59 -8.78
CA CYS A 83 -13.88 1.45 -7.34
C CYS A 83 -14.82 2.54 -6.75
N ASN A 84 -15.21 3.55 -7.53
CA ASN A 84 -16.14 4.60 -7.13
C ASN A 84 -17.22 4.82 -8.21
N ALA A 85 -18.35 4.11 -8.07
CA ALA A 85 -19.46 4.16 -9.01
C ALA A 85 -20.01 5.58 -9.26
N SER A 86 -19.98 6.47 -8.26
CA SER A 86 -20.45 7.84 -8.44
C SER A 86 -19.55 8.67 -9.34
N LEU A 87 -18.23 8.45 -9.29
CA LEU A 87 -17.28 9.12 -10.18
C LEU A 87 -17.30 8.47 -11.56
N LEU A 88 -17.36 7.14 -11.62
CA LEU A 88 -17.48 6.40 -12.88
C LEU A 88 -18.68 6.88 -13.69
N ASN A 89 -19.86 6.99 -13.07
CA ASN A 89 -21.08 7.44 -13.75
C ASN A 89 -21.02 8.87 -14.29
N ARG A 90 -20.04 9.69 -13.87
CA ARG A 90 -19.81 11.00 -14.48
C ARG A 90 -19.09 10.88 -15.82
N VAL A 91 -18.15 9.94 -15.93
CA VAL A 91 -17.32 9.71 -17.12
C VAL A 91 -18.02 8.78 -18.10
N VAL A 92 -18.54 7.65 -17.60
CA VAL A 92 -19.16 6.57 -18.36
C VAL A 92 -20.64 6.51 -17.99
N ASP A 93 -21.52 6.93 -18.90
CA ASP A 93 -22.97 6.83 -18.67
C ASP A 93 -23.40 5.36 -18.76
N GLY A 94 -23.81 4.79 -17.63
CA GLY A 94 -24.28 3.40 -17.53
C GLY A 94 -25.59 3.09 -18.26
N ARG A 95 -26.26 4.10 -18.83
CA ARG A 95 -27.53 3.93 -19.59
C ARG A 95 -27.32 3.61 -21.06
N GLN A 96 -26.09 3.66 -21.55
CA GLN A 96 -25.78 3.33 -22.94
C GLN A 96 -25.95 1.82 -23.19
N THR A 97 -26.33 1.45 -24.41
CA THR A 97 -26.72 0.08 -24.73
C THR A 97 -26.49 -0.26 -26.20
N PHE A 98 -26.35 -1.55 -26.49
CA PHE A 98 -26.35 -2.10 -27.86
C PHE A 98 -27.73 -2.59 -28.32
N ASP A 99 -28.78 -2.41 -27.51
CA ASP A 99 -30.17 -2.74 -27.86
C ASP A 99 -30.55 -2.13 -29.21
N ALA A 100 -31.10 -2.95 -30.10
CA ALA A 100 -31.47 -2.58 -31.46
C ALA A 100 -32.38 -1.36 -31.56
N LYS A 101 -33.20 -1.05 -30.54
CA LYS A 101 -34.09 0.12 -30.56
C LYS A 101 -33.37 1.45 -30.34
N GLU A 102 -32.27 1.44 -29.60
CA GLU A 102 -31.55 2.64 -29.20
C GLU A 102 -30.17 2.77 -29.86
N TYR A 103 -29.67 1.67 -30.41
CA TYR A 103 -28.36 1.58 -31.00
C TYR A 103 -28.27 2.37 -32.32
N CYS A 104 -27.34 3.32 -32.36
CA CYS A 104 -27.01 4.10 -33.55
C CYS A 104 -25.50 4.06 -33.88
N GLY A 105 -24.73 3.17 -33.25
CA GLY A 105 -23.28 3.06 -33.43
C GLY A 105 -22.47 4.24 -32.87
N ALA A 106 -23.06 5.07 -32.01
CA ALA A 106 -22.40 6.19 -31.31
C ALA A 106 -22.48 6.01 -29.79
N PHE A 107 -21.42 6.41 -29.09
CA PHE A 107 -21.32 6.40 -27.63
C PHE A 107 -20.69 7.69 -27.14
N LYS A 108 -21.03 8.11 -25.92
CA LYS A 108 -20.52 9.31 -25.29
C LYS A 108 -19.78 9.03 -23.99
N PHE A 109 -18.81 9.88 -23.71
CA PHE A 109 -18.04 9.93 -22.47
C PHE A 109 -17.86 11.38 -22.05
N ASN A 110 -17.68 11.64 -20.76
CA ASN A 110 -17.35 12.98 -20.28
C ASN A 110 -15.98 13.01 -19.64
N PHE A 111 -15.14 13.94 -20.05
CA PHE A 111 -13.83 14.17 -19.46
C PHE A 111 -13.73 15.60 -18.92
N TRP A 112 -12.95 15.78 -17.88
CA TRP A 112 -12.66 17.08 -17.31
C TRP A 112 -11.47 17.71 -18.01
N ARG A 113 -11.69 18.84 -18.71
CA ARG A 113 -10.64 19.60 -19.39
C ARG A 113 -10.76 21.08 -19.08
N GLY A 114 -9.64 21.69 -18.68
CA GLY A 114 -9.56 23.14 -18.47
C GLY A 114 -10.59 23.69 -17.47
N GLY A 115 -10.96 22.91 -16.45
CA GLY A 115 -11.92 23.35 -15.43
C GLY A 115 -13.39 23.14 -15.77
N ARG A 116 -13.71 22.39 -16.83
CA ARG A 116 -15.08 22.06 -17.24
C ARG A 116 -15.20 20.61 -17.71
N TRP A 117 -16.41 20.07 -17.66
CA TRP A 117 -16.73 18.78 -18.28
C TRP A 117 -16.96 18.98 -19.78
N GLU A 118 -16.33 18.13 -20.57
CA GLU A 118 -16.41 18.08 -22.02
C GLU A 118 -16.99 16.73 -22.45
N GLU A 119 -18.09 16.76 -23.21
CA GLU A 119 -18.71 15.57 -23.82
C GLU A 119 -17.91 15.18 -25.06
N VAL A 120 -17.42 13.94 -25.10
CA VAL A 120 -16.73 13.35 -26.24
C VAL A 120 -17.58 12.22 -26.80
N VAL A 121 -17.98 12.35 -28.06
CA VAL A 121 -18.74 11.32 -28.79
C VAL A 121 -17.81 10.60 -29.74
N VAL A 122 -17.89 9.27 -29.75
CA VAL A 122 -17.17 8.38 -30.67
C VAL A 122 -18.13 7.39 -31.30
N ASP A 123 -17.84 6.97 -32.54
CA ASP A 123 -18.45 5.75 -33.06
C ASP A 123 -17.84 4.49 -32.39
N ASP A 124 -18.49 3.34 -32.57
CA ASP A 124 -18.06 2.08 -31.96
C ASP A 124 -17.11 1.21 -32.80
N ARG A 125 -16.55 1.73 -33.90
CA ARG A 125 -15.52 0.99 -34.63
C ARG A 125 -14.24 0.91 -33.78
N LEU A 126 -13.76 -0.29 -33.51
CA LEU A 126 -12.57 -0.54 -32.70
C LEU A 126 -11.47 -1.24 -33.53
N PRO A 127 -10.18 -0.89 -33.32
CA PRO A 127 -9.07 -1.56 -34.00
C PRO A 127 -8.94 -3.03 -33.58
N THR A 128 -8.97 -3.94 -34.56
CA THR A 128 -8.84 -5.38 -34.34
C THR A 128 -7.71 -6.01 -35.15
N TYR A 129 -7.21 -7.14 -34.66
CA TYR A 129 -6.30 -8.02 -35.39
C TYR A 129 -6.73 -9.47 -35.16
N HIS A 130 -7.07 -10.19 -36.24
CA HIS A 130 -7.68 -11.53 -36.18
C HIS A 130 -8.92 -11.57 -35.26
N ASP A 131 -9.83 -10.62 -35.44
CA ASP A 131 -11.09 -10.48 -34.70
C ASP A 131 -10.94 -10.30 -33.18
N LYS A 132 -9.74 -9.88 -32.74
CA LYS A 132 -9.46 -9.53 -31.34
C LYS A 132 -9.13 -8.06 -31.23
N LEU A 133 -9.64 -7.42 -30.18
CA LEU A 133 -9.28 -6.05 -29.83
C LEU A 133 -7.78 -5.95 -29.57
N VAL A 134 -7.18 -4.89 -30.11
CA VAL A 134 -5.74 -4.67 -30.08
C VAL A 134 -5.30 -3.82 -28.89
N PHE A 135 -6.18 -2.92 -28.45
CA PHE A 135 -5.96 -2.01 -27.33
C PHE A 135 -6.72 -2.47 -26.07
N MET A 136 -7.12 -1.56 -25.18
CA MET A 136 -7.82 -1.88 -23.95
C MET A 136 -9.10 -2.69 -24.24
N HIS A 137 -9.33 -3.74 -23.45
CA HIS A 137 -10.52 -4.58 -23.57
C HIS A 137 -10.88 -5.21 -22.22
N SER A 138 -12.11 -5.70 -22.11
CA SER A 138 -12.54 -6.49 -20.95
C SER A 138 -12.04 -7.93 -21.03
N ALA A 139 -11.89 -8.55 -19.86
CA ALA A 139 -11.73 -10.00 -19.79
C ALA A 139 -12.97 -10.73 -20.32
N GLU A 140 -14.15 -10.11 -20.20
CA GLU A 140 -15.39 -10.56 -20.81
C GLU A 140 -15.43 -10.17 -22.29
N LYS A 141 -15.49 -11.16 -23.18
CA LYS A 141 -15.33 -10.94 -24.63
C LYS A 141 -16.46 -10.13 -25.27
N ASN A 142 -17.59 -10.01 -24.60
CA ASN A 142 -18.76 -9.31 -25.09
C ASN A 142 -18.99 -7.97 -24.38
N GLU A 143 -18.04 -7.46 -23.59
CA GLU A 143 -18.15 -6.17 -22.91
C GLU A 143 -17.21 -5.12 -23.54
N PHE A 144 -17.74 -3.92 -23.83
CA PHE A 144 -17.04 -2.93 -24.69
C PHE A 144 -16.90 -1.52 -24.12
N TRP A 145 -17.46 -1.19 -22.94
CA TRP A 145 -17.37 0.17 -22.40
C TRP A 145 -15.92 0.65 -22.20
N SER A 146 -15.02 -0.22 -21.76
CA SER A 146 -13.61 0.12 -21.48
C SER A 146 -12.82 0.40 -22.76
N ALA A 147 -13.01 -0.42 -23.79
CA ALA A 147 -12.42 -0.22 -25.11
C ALA A 147 -12.88 1.11 -25.75
N LEU A 148 -14.18 1.42 -25.62
CA LEU A 148 -14.74 2.66 -26.15
C LEU A 148 -14.33 3.89 -25.34
N LEU A 149 -14.13 3.74 -24.02
CA LEU A 149 -13.60 4.80 -23.16
C LEU A 149 -12.17 5.18 -23.58
N GLU A 150 -11.31 4.18 -23.80
CA GLU A 150 -9.95 4.39 -24.29
C GLU A 150 -9.98 5.09 -25.66
N LYS A 151 -10.85 4.67 -26.57
CA LYS A 151 -11.05 5.33 -27.88
C LYS A 151 -11.43 6.80 -27.73
N ALA A 152 -12.40 7.11 -26.87
CA ALA A 152 -12.83 8.48 -26.64
C ALA A 152 -11.70 9.35 -26.05
N TYR A 153 -10.90 8.77 -25.17
CA TYR A 153 -9.72 9.43 -24.63
C TYR A 153 -8.61 9.60 -25.69
N ALA A 154 -8.41 8.63 -26.57
CA ALA A 154 -7.51 8.72 -27.72
C ALA A 154 -7.94 9.84 -28.68
N LYS A 155 -9.24 9.94 -29.00
CA LYS A 155 -9.81 11.04 -29.79
C LYS A 155 -9.50 12.40 -29.17
N LEU A 156 -9.72 12.53 -27.86
CA LEU A 156 -9.46 13.78 -27.13
C LEU A 156 -7.98 14.21 -27.18
N ASN A 157 -7.06 13.25 -27.27
CA ASN A 157 -5.62 13.50 -27.36
C ASN A 157 -5.07 13.38 -28.80
N GLY A 158 -5.94 13.19 -29.79
CA GLY A 158 -5.64 13.16 -31.23
C GLY A 158 -5.38 11.78 -31.84
N SER A 159 -4.87 10.80 -31.10
CA SER A 159 -4.63 9.42 -31.58
C SER A 159 -4.41 8.46 -30.43
N TYR A 160 -4.45 7.14 -30.69
CA TYR A 160 -4.06 6.14 -29.67
C TYR A 160 -2.58 6.28 -29.29
N GLU A 161 -1.67 6.47 -30.25
CA GLU A 161 -0.24 6.63 -29.97
C GLU A 161 0.07 7.80 -29.03
N ALA A 162 -0.75 8.86 -29.03
CA ALA A 162 -0.61 9.98 -28.11
C ALA A 162 -0.84 9.61 -26.63
N LEU A 163 -1.48 8.46 -26.35
CA LEU A 163 -1.66 7.94 -25.00
C LEU A 163 -0.43 7.18 -24.47
N LYS A 164 0.59 6.96 -25.30
CA LYS A 164 1.78 6.23 -24.89
C LYS A 164 2.63 7.07 -23.93
N GLY A 165 2.77 6.58 -22.70
CA GLY A 165 3.63 7.20 -21.68
C GLY A 165 3.06 8.49 -21.09
N GLY A 166 2.29 8.35 -20.02
CA GLY A 166 1.76 9.47 -19.22
C GLY A 166 1.78 9.16 -17.73
N GLN A 167 1.18 10.04 -16.92
CA GLN A 167 1.12 9.84 -15.47
C GLN A 167 -0.31 9.53 -15.03
N THR A 168 -0.49 8.53 -14.15
CA THR A 168 -1.81 8.12 -13.65
C THR A 168 -2.61 9.30 -13.07
N CYS A 169 -1.93 10.28 -12.45
CA CYS A 169 -2.56 11.48 -11.91
C CYS A 169 -3.25 12.37 -12.95
N GLU A 170 -2.73 12.42 -14.18
CA GLU A 170 -3.31 13.19 -15.29
C GLU A 170 -4.67 12.60 -15.64
N ALA A 171 -4.73 11.28 -15.86
CA ALA A 171 -5.99 10.58 -16.14
C ALA A 171 -6.97 10.66 -14.95
N MET A 172 -6.49 10.51 -13.71
CA MET A 172 -7.36 10.68 -12.53
C MET A 172 -7.95 12.09 -12.45
N THR A 173 -7.19 13.12 -12.85
CA THR A 173 -7.69 14.51 -12.91
C THR A 173 -8.75 14.64 -13.99
N ASP A 174 -8.47 14.13 -15.20
CA ASP A 174 -9.40 14.15 -16.33
C ASP A 174 -10.68 13.34 -16.06
N PHE A 175 -10.65 12.32 -15.20
CA PHE A 175 -11.83 11.53 -14.85
C PHE A 175 -12.66 12.10 -13.68
N THR A 176 -12.11 13.03 -12.91
CA THR A 176 -12.74 13.45 -11.64
C THR A 176 -12.93 14.94 -11.49
N GLY A 177 -12.13 15.75 -12.19
CA GLY A 177 -11.96 17.18 -11.91
C GLY A 177 -11.32 17.46 -10.54
N GLY A 178 -10.73 16.44 -9.91
CA GLY A 178 -10.10 16.52 -8.60
C GLY A 178 -8.70 17.13 -8.63
N VAL A 179 -8.08 17.17 -7.45
CA VAL A 179 -6.68 17.57 -7.28
C VAL A 179 -5.86 16.32 -6.95
N THR A 180 -4.68 16.23 -7.55
CA THR A 180 -3.76 15.12 -7.29
C THR A 180 -2.68 15.53 -6.30
N GLU A 181 -2.40 14.65 -5.34
CA GLU A 181 -1.25 14.70 -4.44
C GLU A 181 -0.35 13.48 -4.70
N THR A 182 0.96 13.67 -4.71
CA THR A 182 1.93 12.61 -5.01
C THR A 182 2.91 12.46 -3.85
N PHE A 183 3.15 11.21 -3.44
CA PHE A 183 4.10 10.87 -2.38
C PHE A 183 5.27 10.07 -2.93
N ASP A 184 6.50 10.52 -2.65
CA ASP A 184 7.70 9.68 -2.82
C ASP A 184 7.76 8.71 -1.64
N LEU A 185 7.58 7.41 -1.92
CA LEU A 185 7.59 6.37 -0.88
C LEU A 185 8.95 6.25 -0.16
N LYS A 186 10.05 6.73 -0.74
CA LYS A 186 11.35 6.80 -0.05
C LYS A 186 11.42 7.90 1.00
N LYS A 187 10.53 8.89 0.92
CA LYS A 187 10.43 10.06 1.79
C LYS A 187 9.00 10.21 2.34
N ALA A 188 8.29 9.10 2.46
CA ALA A 188 6.90 9.09 2.88
C ALA A 188 6.75 9.65 4.30
N PRO A 189 5.66 10.41 4.58
CA PRO A 189 5.34 10.79 5.94
C PRO A 189 4.99 9.54 6.78
N GLY A 190 5.31 9.56 8.07
CA GLY A 190 5.05 8.42 8.97
C GLY A 190 3.57 8.06 9.08
N ASP A 191 2.65 9.00 8.79
CA ASP A 191 1.21 8.77 8.80
C ASP A 191 0.62 8.49 7.40
N LEU A 192 1.44 8.13 6.40
CA LEU A 192 0.99 7.87 5.02
C LEU A 192 -0.18 6.87 4.97
N PHE A 193 -0.12 5.78 5.73
CA PHE A 193 -1.20 4.79 5.73
C PHE A 193 -2.53 5.37 6.24
N LYS A 194 -2.47 6.29 7.22
CA LYS A 194 -3.65 7.01 7.72
C LYS A 194 -4.20 7.97 6.67
N ILE A 195 -3.33 8.65 5.92
CA ILE A 195 -3.70 9.47 4.77
C ILE A 195 -4.41 8.62 3.72
N MET A 196 -3.82 7.49 3.31
CA MET A 196 -4.39 6.55 2.34
C MET A 196 -5.74 6.00 2.79
N THR A 197 -5.88 5.63 4.06
CA THR A 197 -7.14 5.13 4.62
C THR A 197 -8.24 6.20 4.59
N LYS A 198 -7.89 7.46 4.93
CA LYS A 198 -8.81 8.60 4.83
C LYS A 198 -9.18 8.89 3.37
N ALA A 199 -8.21 8.86 2.46
CA ALA A 199 -8.42 9.06 1.04
C ALA A 199 -9.38 8.00 0.47
N PHE A 200 -9.13 6.72 0.78
CA PHE A 200 -10.00 5.61 0.41
C PHE A 200 -11.42 5.80 0.95
N ALA A 201 -11.56 6.12 2.24
CA ALA A 201 -12.87 6.33 2.87
C ALA A 201 -13.65 7.53 2.29
N ARG A 202 -12.95 8.50 1.69
CA ARG A 202 -13.53 9.66 0.99
C ARG A 202 -13.75 9.41 -0.50
N GLY A 203 -13.47 8.21 -1.00
CA GLY A 203 -13.64 7.84 -2.40
C GLY A 203 -12.58 8.43 -3.32
N SER A 204 -11.42 8.84 -2.80
CA SER A 204 -10.28 9.27 -3.63
C SER A 204 -9.73 8.10 -4.44
N LEU A 205 -9.34 8.38 -5.67
CA LEU A 205 -8.62 7.44 -6.52
C LEU A 205 -7.15 7.43 -6.11
N MET A 206 -6.52 6.25 -6.11
CA MET A 206 -5.13 6.09 -5.71
C MET A 206 -4.42 5.14 -6.68
N GLY A 207 -3.22 5.54 -7.09
CA GLY A 207 -2.34 4.73 -7.92
C GLY A 207 -0.92 4.75 -7.36
N CYS A 208 -0.14 3.76 -7.72
CA CYS A 208 1.28 3.70 -7.41
C CYS A 208 2.05 3.16 -8.62
N SER A 209 3.36 3.39 -8.63
CA SER A 209 4.24 2.86 -9.68
C SER A 209 5.62 2.59 -9.10
N ILE A 210 6.36 1.72 -9.77
CA ILE A 210 7.77 1.49 -9.45
C ILE A 210 8.59 2.18 -10.52
N ALA A 211 9.44 3.12 -10.11
CA ALA A 211 10.32 3.84 -11.04
C ALA A 211 11.23 2.87 -11.81
N ALA A 212 11.36 3.10 -13.10
CA ALA A 212 12.29 2.38 -13.97
C ALA A 212 13.30 3.33 -14.59
N ALA A 213 14.45 2.80 -15.04
CA ALA A 213 15.35 3.56 -15.88
C ALA A 213 14.67 3.88 -17.23
N PRO A 214 15.06 4.97 -17.93
CA PRO A 214 14.39 5.41 -19.16
C PRO A 214 14.34 4.36 -20.29
N ASN A 215 15.25 3.38 -20.26
CA ASN A 215 15.36 2.28 -21.21
C ASN A 215 14.69 0.98 -20.74
N GLN A 216 14.07 0.96 -19.56
CA GLN A 216 13.41 -0.20 -18.98
C GLN A 216 11.91 0.06 -18.84
N ILE A 217 11.16 -0.20 -19.90
CA ILE A 217 9.70 -0.13 -19.88
C ILE A 217 9.16 -1.51 -19.54
N GLU A 218 8.26 -1.59 -18.56
CA GLU A 218 7.60 -2.82 -18.13
C GLU A 218 8.56 -3.97 -17.75
N ALA A 219 9.67 -3.65 -17.10
CA ALA A 219 10.65 -4.64 -16.66
C ALA A 219 10.14 -5.44 -15.45
N LYS A 220 9.97 -6.76 -15.61
CA LYS A 220 9.56 -7.67 -14.52
C LYS A 220 10.67 -7.86 -13.49
N LEU A 221 10.29 -7.87 -12.22
CA LEU A 221 11.12 -8.21 -11.07
C LEU A 221 10.89 -9.67 -10.67
N ASP A 222 11.83 -10.22 -9.90
CA ASP A 222 11.80 -11.61 -9.46
C ASP A 222 10.59 -11.94 -8.56
N ASN A 223 10.00 -10.93 -7.93
CA ASN A 223 8.77 -11.05 -7.14
C ASN A 223 7.48 -10.90 -7.97
N GLY A 224 7.58 -10.85 -9.29
CA GLY A 224 6.44 -10.72 -10.21
C GLY A 224 5.94 -9.30 -10.43
N LEU A 225 6.47 -8.30 -9.72
CA LEU A 225 6.11 -6.88 -9.94
C LEU A 225 6.79 -6.33 -11.19
N VAL A 226 6.18 -5.32 -11.80
CA VAL A 226 6.63 -4.69 -13.05
C VAL A 226 7.08 -3.25 -12.79
N LYS A 227 8.31 -2.91 -13.18
CA LYS A 227 8.85 -1.55 -13.16
C LYS A 227 8.39 -0.74 -14.37
N GLY A 228 8.25 0.57 -14.20
CA GLY A 228 7.83 1.47 -15.28
C GLY A 228 6.37 1.25 -15.67
N HIS A 229 5.58 0.71 -14.74
CA HIS A 229 4.17 0.35 -14.94
C HIS A 229 3.33 0.94 -13.79
N ALA A 230 2.11 1.37 -14.11
CA ALA A 230 1.18 1.95 -13.16
C ALA A 230 0.24 0.89 -12.57
N TYR A 231 0.08 0.91 -11.25
CA TYR A 231 -0.80 0.04 -10.48
C TYR A 231 -1.90 0.84 -9.80
N SER A 232 -3.08 0.25 -9.69
CA SER A 232 -4.21 0.82 -8.94
C SER A 232 -4.15 0.36 -7.49
N VAL A 233 -4.31 1.30 -6.55
CA VAL A 233 -4.47 0.97 -5.13
C VAL A 233 -5.97 0.88 -4.85
N THR A 234 -6.50 -0.34 -4.88
CA THR A 234 -7.95 -0.64 -4.78
C THR A 234 -8.45 -0.78 -3.34
N GLY A 235 -7.57 -0.63 -2.36
CA GLY A 235 -7.93 -0.71 -0.95
C GLY A 235 -6.79 -0.33 -0.04
N ALA A 236 -7.14 0.36 1.04
CA ALA A 236 -6.29 0.51 2.22
C ALA A 236 -7.03 -0.16 3.38
N LYS A 237 -6.78 -1.46 3.58
CA LYS A 237 -7.41 -2.26 4.63
C LYS A 237 -6.40 -2.59 5.71
N THR A 238 -6.84 -2.56 6.96
CA THR A 238 -6.06 -2.92 8.14
C THR A 238 -6.02 -4.42 8.40
N PHE A 239 -6.41 -5.28 7.44
CA PHE A 239 -6.53 -6.72 7.69
C PHE A 239 -5.20 -7.34 8.15
N ALA A 240 -4.10 -6.98 7.48
CA ALA A 240 -2.75 -7.41 7.87
C ALA A 240 -2.30 -6.84 9.23
N SER A 241 -2.96 -5.77 9.70
CA SER A 241 -2.74 -5.18 11.02
C SER A 241 -3.50 -5.90 12.13
N ASN A 242 -4.37 -6.87 11.83
CA ASN A 242 -4.94 -7.74 12.86
C ASN A 242 -3.82 -8.57 13.50
N PRO A 243 -3.89 -8.86 14.81
CA PRO A 243 -2.94 -9.75 15.47
C PRO A 243 -2.86 -11.11 14.76
N GLN A 244 -1.64 -11.51 14.39
CA GLN A 244 -1.36 -12.79 13.76
C GLN A 244 -0.86 -13.79 14.80
N PHE A 245 -1.25 -15.05 14.64
CA PHE A 245 -0.85 -16.16 15.51
C PHE A 245 -0.32 -17.27 14.63
N ARG A 246 0.87 -17.79 14.95
CA ARG A 246 1.44 -18.96 14.29
C ARG A 246 1.04 -20.20 15.09
N MET A 247 0.58 -21.22 14.38
CA MET A 247 0.30 -22.55 14.92
C MET A 247 1.12 -23.53 14.10
N THR A 248 1.87 -24.40 14.78
CA THR A 248 2.60 -25.51 14.16
C THR A 248 1.91 -26.79 14.59
N LEU A 249 1.56 -27.63 13.63
CA LEU A 249 0.98 -28.95 13.87
C LEU A 249 2.07 -29.97 13.55
N THR A 250 2.47 -30.77 14.54
CA THR A 250 3.61 -31.73 14.42
C THR A 250 3.20 -33.17 14.60
N ASP A 251 2.07 -33.41 15.24
CA ASP A 251 1.66 -34.73 15.72
C ASP A 251 0.37 -35.12 14.98
N PRO A 252 0.46 -35.97 13.95
CA PRO A 252 -0.68 -36.45 13.19
C PRO A 252 -1.54 -37.40 14.04
N ASP A 253 -2.84 -37.44 13.76
CA ASP A 253 -3.78 -38.22 14.54
C ASP A 253 -3.54 -39.74 14.33
N GLU A 254 -3.56 -40.54 15.40
CA GLU A 254 -3.16 -41.97 15.39
C GLU A 254 -3.97 -42.85 14.41
N ASP A 255 -5.15 -42.40 14.01
CA ASP A 255 -6.09 -43.08 13.11
C ASP A 255 -6.20 -42.42 11.72
N ASP A 256 -5.29 -41.50 11.35
CA ASP A 256 -5.31 -40.79 10.07
C ASP A 256 -4.27 -41.36 9.07
N ASP A 257 -4.77 -42.02 8.02
CA ASP A 257 -3.94 -42.61 6.96
C ASP A 257 -3.23 -41.56 6.08
N GLU A 258 -3.60 -40.27 6.18
CA GLU A 258 -3.04 -39.16 5.39
C GLU A 258 -2.01 -38.31 6.16
N ASP A 259 -1.60 -38.73 7.38
CA ASP A 259 -0.61 -38.03 8.21
C ASP A 259 -1.01 -36.57 8.54
N MET A 260 -2.33 -36.35 8.68
CA MET A 260 -2.92 -35.03 8.93
C MET A 260 -3.13 -34.76 10.43
N CYS A 261 -3.10 -33.48 10.80
CA CYS A 261 -3.33 -33.03 12.18
C CYS A 261 -4.67 -32.30 12.31
N THR A 262 -5.46 -32.64 13.33
CA THR A 262 -6.70 -31.91 13.64
C THR A 262 -6.48 -30.77 14.64
N ALA A 263 -6.98 -29.56 14.33
CA ALA A 263 -6.94 -28.41 15.24
C ALA A 263 -8.28 -27.67 15.33
N LEU A 264 -8.76 -27.40 16.55
CA LEU A 264 -9.96 -26.60 16.80
C LEU A 264 -9.57 -25.17 17.20
N VAL A 265 -9.95 -24.19 16.38
CA VAL A 265 -9.70 -22.76 16.64
C VAL A 265 -11.00 -22.04 16.99
N ALA A 266 -11.03 -21.40 18.16
CA ALA A 266 -12.17 -20.62 18.63
C ALA A 266 -11.77 -19.18 18.98
N VAL A 267 -12.52 -18.20 18.45
CA VAL A 267 -12.28 -16.77 18.71
C VAL A 267 -13.45 -16.17 19.48
N MET A 268 -13.16 -15.54 20.63
CA MET A 268 -14.18 -14.96 21.51
C MET A 268 -13.91 -13.48 21.82
N GLN A 269 -14.97 -12.66 21.74
CA GLN A 269 -14.93 -11.26 22.18
C GLN A 269 -15.16 -11.13 23.70
N LYS A 270 -14.26 -10.47 24.41
CA LYS A 270 -14.36 -10.29 25.88
C LYS A 270 -15.21 -9.07 26.27
N ASN A 271 -15.94 -9.19 27.37
CA ASN A 271 -16.63 -8.09 28.07
C ASN A 271 -17.67 -7.27 27.28
N ARG A 272 -18.05 -7.70 26.07
CA ARG A 272 -18.97 -6.93 25.22
C ARG A 272 -20.40 -6.85 25.77
N ARG A 273 -20.84 -7.85 26.53
CA ARG A 273 -22.16 -7.86 27.20
C ARG A 273 -22.29 -6.73 28.22
N LYS A 274 -21.22 -6.40 28.96
CA LYS A 274 -21.20 -5.27 29.92
C LYS A 274 -21.33 -3.91 29.22
N GLN A 275 -20.90 -3.81 27.96
CA GLN A 275 -20.96 -2.59 27.16
C GLN A 275 -22.35 -2.34 26.52
N LYS A 276 -23.32 -3.25 26.68
CA LYS A 276 -24.70 -3.02 26.23
C LYS A 276 -25.33 -1.78 26.87
N GLN A 277 -24.94 -1.47 28.12
CA GLN A 277 -25.41 -0.29 28.85
C GLN A 277 -25.00 1.02 28.16
N LEU A 278 -23.93 1.00 27.37
CA LEU A 278 -23.43 2.12 26.55
C LEU A 278 -23.97 2.06 25.11
N GLY A 279 -25.01 1.28 24.84
CA GLY A 279 -25.59 1.12 23.49
C GLY A 279 -24.75 0.30 22.52
N LYS A 280 -23.64 -0.33 22.95
CA LYS A 280 -22.76 -1.10 22.06
C LYS A 280 -23.28 -2.51 21.82
N LYS A 281 -23.35 -2.93 20.55
CA LYS A 281 -23.73 -4.27 20.10
C LYS A 281 -22.52 -5.23 20.08
N MET A 282 -22.81 -6.54 20.04
CA MET A 282 -21.79 -7.56 19.73
C MET A 282 -21.13 -7.25 18.38
N LEU A 283 -19.82 -7.46 18.30
CA LEU A 283 -19.11 -7.36 17.02
C LEU A 283 -19.31 -8.65 16.23
N THR A 284 -19.45 -8.52 14.91
CA THR A 284 -19.25 -9.65 14.00
C THR A 284 -17.76 -9.96 13.97
N ILE A 285 -17.39 -11.16 14.43
CA ILE A 285 -15.99 -11.61 14.50
C ILE A 285 -15.83 -12.90 13.71
N GLY A 286 -14.62 -13.13 13.19
CA GLY A 286 -14.22 -14.33 12.47
C GLY A 286 -12.70 -14.36 12.36
N PHE A 287 -12.17 -15.46 11.81
CA PHE A 287 -10.74 -15.62 11.55
C PHE A 287 -10.54 -16.35 10.23
N SER A 288 -9.34 -16.24 9.68
CA SER A 288 -8.90 -16.96 8.49
C SER A 288 -7.56 -17.64 8.81
N ILE A 289 -7.39 -18.88 8.37
CA ILE A 289 -6.14 -19.64 8.52
C ILE A 289 -5.46 -19.68 7.15
N TYR A 290 -4.16 -19.46 7.13
CA TYR A 290 -3.32 -19.50 5.92
C TYR A 290 -2.16 -20.45 6.15
N GLU A 291 -1.85 -21.27 5.16
CA GLU A 291 -0.64 -22.10 5.13
C GLU A 291 0.58 -21.22 4.84
N VAL A 292 1.69 -21.46 5.54
CA VAL A 292 2.93 -20.71 5.37
C VAL A 292 3.92 -21.57 4.59
N ASN A 293 3.98 -21.37 3.27
CA ASN A 293 4.94 -22.04 2.40
C ASN A 293 6.34 -21.47 2.66
N ASN A 294 7.24 -22.31 3.18
CA ASN A 294 8.63 -21.94 3.43
C ASN A 294 9.45 -21.98 2.13
N THR A 295 9.06 -21.22 1.11
CA THR A 295 9.90 -21.01 -0.09
C THR A 295 10.83 -19.84 0.18
N GLY A 296 11.98 -20.14 0.76
CA GLY A 296 13.02 -19.18 1.10
C GLY A 296 13.31 -19.21 2.59
N THR A 297 14.23 -20.09 2.98
CA THR A 297 15.00 -19.93 4.22
C THR A 297 15.59 -18.52 4.25
N THR A 298 14.92 -17.61 4.94
CA THR A 298 15.65 -16.82 5.92
C THR A 298 15.45 -17.56 7.24
N GLU A 299 16.18 -18.67 7.38
CA GLU A 299 16.79 -18.93 8.66
C GLU A 299 17.56 -17.65 8.98
N ILE A 300 16.96 -16.79 9.80
CA ILE A 300 17.77 -15.90 10.60
C ILE A 300 18.42 -16.88 11.57
N GLU A 301 19.57 -17.42 11.16
CA GLU A 301 20.55 -17.91 12.11
C GLU A 301 20.60 -16.84 13.20
N GLU A 302 20.32 -17.25 14.42
CA GLU A 302 20.71 -16.52 15.60
C GLU A 302 22.20 -16.21 15.43
N LEU A 303 22.52 -15.01 14.96
CA LEU A 303 23.71 -14.30 15.40
C LEU A 303 23.46 -13.96 16.87
N ASP A 304 23.51 -15.02 17.67
CA ASP A 304 23.88 -15.04 19.06
C ASP A 304 25.19 -14.24 19.14
N ASN A 305 25.07 -12.93 19.34
CA ASN A 305 26.06 -12.22 20.13
C ASN A 305 25.88 -12.69 21.59
N LYS A 306 26.21 -13.97 21.81
CA LYS A 306 26.50 -14.55 23.10
C LYS A 306 27.69 -13.79 23.68
N THR A 307 27.37 -12.76 24.44
CA THR A 307 28.21 -12.34 25.56
C THR A 307 27.88 -13.27 26.72
N SER A 308 28.35 -14.52 26.62
CA SER A 308 28.46 -15.44 27.73
C SER A 308 29.94 -15.65 28.00
N PHE A 309 30.39 -15.12 29.14
CA PHE A 309 31.59 -15.53 29.82
C PHE A 309 31.42 -17.00 30.23
N GLU A 310 32.24 -17.91 29.71
CA GLU A 310 33.04 -18.89 30.47
C GLU A 310 33.70 -19.96 29.56
N ASP A 311 35.02 -20.06 29.74
CA ASP A 311 35.96 -21.20 29.63
C ASP A 311 36.07 -22.10 28.39
N VAL A 312 37.00 -21.73 27.48
CA VAL A 312 38.03 -22.64 26.90
C VAL A 312 39.26 -21.83 26.42
N PRO A 313 40.46 -22.42 26.20
CA PRO A 313 41.70 -21.96 26.83
C PRO A 313 42.61 -21.14 25.91
N HIS A 314 43.39 -20.26 26.53
CA HIS A 314 44.59 -19.56 26.05
C HIS A 314 44.80 -19.40 24.53
N ARG A 315 44.39 -18.23 24.01
CA ARG A 315 45.10 -17.60 22.88
C ARG A 315 45.07 -16.07 23.02
N HIS A 316 46.24 -15.46 22.84
CA HIS A 316 46.58 -14.07 23.15
C HIS A 316 45.53 -13.01 22.74
N GLN A 317 44.92 -12.33 23.73
CA GLN A 317 44.24 -11.04 23.52
C GLN A 317 45.27 -9.90 23.44
N SER A 318 45.14 -9.04 22.44
CA SER A 318 46.03 -7.91 22.18
C SER A 318 45.85 -6.77 23.20
N LYS A 319 46.94 -6.06 23.49
CA LYS A 319 47.01 -4.94 24.47
C LYS A 319 46.11 -3.75 24.15
N GLU A 320 45.59 -3.64 22.94
CA GLU A 320 44.78 -2.51 22.46
C GLU A 320 43.31 -2.63 22.89
N ALA A 321 42.74 -3.84 22.92
CA ALA A 321 41.37 -4.07 23.38
C ALA A 321 41.20 -3.74 24.88
N LYS A 322 42.17 -4.13 25.71
CA LYS A 322 42.19 -3.82 27.16
C LYS A 322 42.33 -2.32 27.45
N LYS A 323 42.96 -1.55 26.55
CA LYS A 323 43.14 -0.10 26.72
C LYS A 323 41.87 0.68 26.38
N ALA A 324 41.14 0.28 25.34
CA ALA A 324 39.87 0.90 24.96
C ALA A 324 38.75 0.65 25.99
N GLU A 325 38.72 -0.56 26.56
CA GLU A 325 37.75 -0.94 27.60
C GLU A 325 37.99 -0.18 28.93
N ASN A 326 39.26 -0.05 29.34
CA ASN A 326 39.63 0.74 30.52
C ASN A 326 39.35 2.24 30.37
N ASP A 327 39.55 2.82 29.19
CA ASP A 327 39.31 4.25 28.94
C ASP A 327 37.81 4.60 28.96
N LEU A 328 36.94 3.69 28.48
CA LEU A 328 35.49 3.88 28.51
C LEU A 328 34.90 3.76 29.92
N SER A 329 35.38 2.79 30.70
CA SER A 329 34.99 2.61 32.11
C SER A 329 35.40 3.80 32.97
N ALA A 330 36.61 4.35 32.75
CA ALA A 330 37.09 5.54 33.44
C ALA A 330 36.24 6.80 33.15
N LYS A 331 35.86 7.00 31.88
CA LYS A 331 34.96 8.10 31.49
C LYS A 331 33.56 7.98 32.10
N PHE A 332 33.04 6.76 32.19
CA PHE A 332 31.74 6.50 32.80
C PHE A 332 31.75 6.74 34.31
N ASN A 333 32.81 6.29 35.01
CA ASN A 333 32.97 6.55 36.45
C ASN A 333 33.12 8.05 36.74
N ALA A 334 33.89 8.79 35.92
CA ALA A 334 34.03 10.24 36.06
C ALA A 334 32.68 10.97 35.86
N PHE A 335 31.86 10.49 34.92
CA PHE A 335 30.52 11.02 34.70
C PHE A 335 29.57 10.74 35.86
N PHE A 336 29.64 9.55 36.48
CA PHE A 336 28.88 9.21 37.69
C PHE A 336 29.26 10.11 38.87
N LEU A 337 30.56 10.27 39.16
CA LEU A 337 31.04 11.09 40.27
C LEU A 337 30.69 12.57 40.12
N GLN A 338 30.55 13.07 38.88
CA GLN A 338 30.09 14.44 38.64
C GLN A 338 28.61 14.63 39.03
N LEU A 339 27.82 13.56 39.06
CA LEU A 339 26.38 13.58 39.29
C LEU A 339 26.00 13.18 40.71
N ALA A 340 26.75 12.26 41.32
CA ALA A 340 26.47 11.64 42.61
C ALA A 340 26.90 12.49 43.84
N GLY A 341 27.21 13.78 43.63
CA GLY A 341 27.51 14.72 44.70
C GLY A 341 28.62 14.31 45.68
N ASP A 342 28.51 14.80 46.91
CA ASP A 342 29.44 14.51 48.01
C ASP A 342 29.14 13.16 48.70
N ASP A 343 27.99 12.55 48.40
CA ASP A 343 27.49 11.32 49.01
C ASP A 343 27.74 10.06 48.17
N GLU A 344 28.44 10.21 47.03
CA GLU A 344 28.89 9.15 46.12
C GLU A 344 27.77 8.19 45.66
N ALA A 345 26.52 8.63 45.75
CA ALA A 345 25.34 7.85 45.37
C ALA A 345 24.30 8.75 44.69
N ILE A 346 23.65 8.24 43.64
CA ILE A 346 22.67 9.01 42.85
C ILE A 346 21.28 8.90 43.48
N ASP A 347 20.68 10.04 43.79
CA ASP A 347 19.31 10.12 44.31
C ASP A 347 18.24 10.22 43.18
N PRO A 348 16.93 10.10 43.50
CA PRO A 348 15.88 10.17 42.49
C PRO A 348 15.81 11.50 41.70
N PHE A 349 16.21 12.61 42.29
CA PHE A 349 16.23 13.92 41.63
C PHE A 349 17.41 14.05 40.68
N GLU A 350 18.59 13.61 41.11
CA GLU A 350 19.80 13.55 40.29
C GLU A 350 19.61 12.62 39.10
N LEU A 351 19.01 11.44 39.32
CA LEU A 351 18.68 10.51 38.25
C LEU A 351 17.67 11.10 37.25
N GLN A 352 16.65 11.81 37.74
CA GLN A 352 15.67 12.48 36.88
C GLN A 352 16.34 13.52 35.98
N GLN A 353 17.20 14.38 36.55
CA GLN A 353 17.93 15.41 35.80
C GLN A 353 18.86 14.78 34.77
N LEU A 354 19.56 13.71 35.16
CA LEU A 354 20.47 12.99 34.31
C LEU A 354 19.76 12.40 33.09
N LEU A 355 18.73 11.59 33.31
CA LEU A 355 18.02 10.91 32.23
C LEU A 355 17.27 11.89 31.34
N THR A 356 16.72 12.97 31.92
CA THR A 356 16.12 14.07 31.15
C THR A 356 17.13 14.74 30.24
N LYS A 357 18.35 14.97 30.72
CA LYS A 357 19.43 15.57 29.91
C LYS A 357 19.96 14.59 28.86
N ALA A 358 20.15 13.33 29.22
CA ALA A 358 20.69 12.29 28.34
C ALA A 358 19.73 11.91 27.21
N TYR A 359 18.43 11.89 27.48
CA TYR A 359 17.38 11.49 26.53
C TYR A 359 16.47 12.66 26.13
N LYS A 360 16.99 13.88 26.15
CA LYS A 360 16.23 15.11 25.86
C LYS A 360 15.54 15.09 24.50
N LYS A 361 16.18 14.48 23.50
CA LYS A 361 15.67 14.36 22.14
C LYS A 361 14.49 13.39 22.10
N GLU A 362 14.63 12.25 22.77
CA GLU A 362 13.64 11.18 22.84
C GLU A 362 12.41 11.57 23.66
N LEU A 363 12.61 12.31 24.75
CA LEU A 363 11.52 12.81 25.58
C LEU A 363 10.75 13.98 24.91
N SER A 364 11.09 14.34 23.67
CA SER A 364 10.48 15.45 22.94
C SER A 364 10.49 16.76 23.74
N GLY A 365 11.57 17.00 24.49
CA GLY A 365 11.71 18.18 25.36
C GLY A 365 10.90 18.16 26.65
N ARG A 366 10.25 17.04 27.00
CA ARG A 366 9.62 16.85 28.32
C ARG A 366 10.63 16.34 29.33
N ASP A 367 10.37 16.61 30.60
CA ASP A 367 11.15 16.05 31.70
C ASP A 367 10.70 14.62 32.00
N LEU A 368 11.64 13.74 32.35
CA LEU A 368 11.32 12.43 32.90
C LEU A 368 10.54 12.64 34.21
N SER A 369 9.51 11.84 34.47
CA SER A 369 8.78 11.97 35.74
C SER A 369 9.63 11.51 36.93
N LEU A 370 9.52 12.20 38.07
CA LEU A 370 10.20 11.81 39.31
C LEU A 370 9.75 10.42 39.79
N GLU A 371 8.52 10.02 39.49
CA GLU A 371 8.01 8.67 39.79
C GLU A 371 8.72 7.60 38.98
N THR A 372 9.05 7.87 37.71
CA THR A 372 9.85 6.96 36.88
C THR A 372 11.26 6.81 37.42
N ALA A 373 11.90 7.91 37.85
CA ALA A 373 13.22 7.85 38.47
C ALA A 373 13.20 7.04 39.78
N ARG A 374 12.20 7.24 40.64
CA ARG A 374 12.00 6.43 41.86
C ARG A 374 11.79 4.95 41.54
N ALA A 375 11.00 4.62 40.52
CA ALA A 375 10.74 3.24 40.12
C ALA A 375 12.01 2.54 39.58
N LEU A 376 12.88 3.27 38.87
CA LEU A 376 14.17 2.77 38.41
C LEU A 376 15.11 2.48 39.59
N ILE A 377 15.20 3.41 40.55
CA ILE A 377 16.01 3.20 41.76
C ILE A 377 15.48 1.99 42.53
N SER A 378 14.18 1.93 42.84
CA SER A 378 13.61 0.80 43.56
C SER A 378 13.80 -0.57 42.89
N ARG A 379 14.03 -0.61 41.57
CA ARG A 379 14.34 -1.85 40.84
C ARG A 379 15.80 -2.27 40.97
N HIS A 380 16.71 -1.31 41.10
CA HIS A 380 18.15 -1.50 41.04
C HIS A 380 18.86 -1.18 42.37
N ASP A 381 18.09 -1.00 43.45
CA ASP A 381 18.52 -0.71 44.83
C ASP A 381 18.29 -1.94 45.73
N PRO A 382 19.11 -3.02 45.60
CA PRO A 382 19.02 -4.20 46.44
C PRO A 382 19.35 -3.91 47.91
N ASP A 383 20.18 -2.90 48.18
CA ASP A 383 20.59 -2.52 49.54
C ASP A 383 19.55 -1.65 50.27
N LYS A 384 18.53 -1.16 49.54
CA LYS A 384 17.41 -0.34 50.02
C LYS A 384 17.87 0.99 50.60
N SER A 385 18.99 1.52 50.11
CA SER A 385 19.51 2.82 50.47
C SER A 385 18.60 3.97 50.02
N GLY A 386 17.73 3.72 49.02
CA GLY A 386 16.93 4.74 48.34
C GLY A 386 17.74 5.58 47.34
N LYS A 387 18.99 5.18 47.07
CA LYS A 387 19.93 5.80 46.12
C LYS A 387 20.60 4.70 45.29
N LEU A 388 21.45 5.09 44.34
CA LEU A 388 22.24 4.14 43.53
C LEU A 388 23.73 4.39 43.71
N SER A 389 24.43 3.38 44.20
CA SER A 389 25.90 3.30 44.15
C SER A 389 26.41 3.17 42.70
N LEU A 390 27.71 3.27 42.49
CA LEU A 390 28.32 3.20 41.16
C LEU A 390 28.02 1.86 40.45
N GLU A 391 28.09 0.76 41.18
CA GLU A 391 27.82 -0.59 40.67
C GLU A 391 26.35 -0.75 40.27
N GLU A 392 25.41 -0.31 41.13
CA GLU A 392 23.97 -0.36 40.88
C GLU A 392 23.57 0.55 39.71
N PHE A 393 24.18 1.73 39.63
CA PHE A 393 23.97 2.65 38.52
C PHE A 393 24.47 2.07 37.19
N LYS A 394 25.60 1.34 37.17
CA LYS A 394 26.08 0.66 35.97
C LYS A 394 25.08 -0.39 35.48
N GLU A 395 24.55 -1.21 36.38
CA GLU A 395 23.55 -2.23 36.04
C GLU A 395 22.25 -1.61 35.52
N MET A 396 21.76 -0.56 36.19
CA MET A 396 20.61 0.21 35.75
C MET A 396 20.85 0.80 34.35
N TRP A 397 22.02 1.39 34.11
CA TRP A 397 22.35 2.01 32.82
C TRP A 397 22.41 0.99 31.66
N ILE A 398 22.97 -0.21 31.92
CA ILE A 398 22.96 -1.32 30.97
C ILE A 398 21.51 -1.74 30.67
N THR A 399 20.67 -1.83 31.70
CA THR A 399 19.26 -2.21 31.56
C THR A 399 18.49 -1.19 30.72
N ILE A 400 18.66 0.12 30.98
CA ILE A 400 18.05 1.20 30.18
C ILE A 400 18.53 1.14 28.72
N ARG A 401 19.81 0.86 28.47
CA ARG A 401 20.33 0.69 27.11
C ARG A 401 19.71 -0.50 26.38
N LYS A 402 19.52 -1.63 27.07
CA LYS A 402 18.82 -2.79 26.51
C LYS A 402 17.38 -2.46 26.18
N TRP A 403 16.65 -1.84 27.10
CA TRP A 403 15.27 -1.41 26.86
C TRP A 403 15.16 -0.40 25.73
N LYS A 404 16.11 0.53 25.61
CA LYS A 404 16.19 1.43 24.46
C LYS A 404 16.44 0.69 23.15
N GLY A 405 17.35 -0.28 23.14
CA GLY A 405 17.59 -1.12 21.96
C GLY A 405 16.32 -1.87 21.53
N SER A 406 15.62 -2.48 22.48
CA SER A 406 14.35 -3.17 22.21
C SER A 406 13.24 -2.18 21.80
N PHE A 407 13.23 -0.97 22.35
CA PHE A 407 12.33 0.11 21.95
C PHE A 407 12.59 0.54 20.51
N ASP A 408 13.84 0.85 20.15
CA ASP A 408 14.21 1.30 18.80
C ASP A 408 13.95 0.21 17.75
N LEU A 409 14.01 -1.07 18.14
CA LEU A 409 13.69 -2.22 17.26
C LEU A 409 12.18 -2.41 17.08
N ALA A 410 11.40 -2.12 18.12
CA ALA A 410 9.95 -2.33 18.13
C ALA A 410 9.15 -1.10 17.68
N ASP A 411 9.69 0.12 17.81
CA ASP A 411 9.11 1.39 17.32
C ASP A 411 9.32 1.50 15.80
N VAL A 412 8.62 0.64 15.07
CA VAL A 412 8.71 0.52 13.60
C VAL A 412 8.30 1.81 12.93
N ASP A 413 7.31 2.51 13.51
CA ASP A 413 6.82 3.78 12.98
C ASP A 413 7.66 5.00 13.40
N LYS A 414 8.67 4.81 14.26
CA LYS A 414 9.56 5.85 14.81
C LYS A 414 8.79 7.01 15.43
N SER A 415 7.61 6.73 15.97
CA SER A 415 6.76 7.75 16.57
C SER A 415 7.32 8.25 17.91
N GLY A 416 8.30 7.56 18.49
CA GLY A 416 8.77 7.82 19.84
C GLY A 416 7.76 7.38 20.90
N SER A 417 6.80 6.54 20.52
CA SER A 417 5.80 5.96 21.41
C SER A 417 5.44 4.55 20.96
N PHE A 418 4.99 3.69 21.87
CA PHE A 418 4.46 2.40 21.46
C PHE A 418 2.98 2.47 21.12
N SER A 419 2.61 1.99 19.95
CA SER A 419 1.29 1.41 19.75
C SER A 419 1.14 0.13 20.59
N LEU A 420 -0.10 -0.30 20.84
CA LEU A 420 -0.36 -1.53 21.60
C LEU A 420 0.29 -2.79 20.96
N TYR A 421 0.56 -2.73 19.66
CA TYR A 421 1.23 -3.78 18.91
C TYR A 421 2.73 -3.76 19.13
N GLU A 422 3.37 -2.59 18.98
CA GLU A 422 4.80 -2.42 19.18
C GLU A 422 5.19 -2.69 20.63
N LEU A 423 4.35 -2.30 21.59
CA LEU A 423 4.53 -2.68 23.00
C LEU A 423 4.56 -4.19 23.17
N ARG A 424 3.68 -4.93 22.47
CA ARG A 424 3.64 -6.39 22.58
C ARG A 424 4.86 -7.05 21.93
N THR A 425 5.35 -6.49 20.83
CA THR A 425 6.59 -6.94 20.18
C THR A 425 7.81 -6.64 21.06
N ALA A 426 7.88 -5.43 21.62
CA ALA A 426 8.92 -5.03 22.55
C ALA A 426 8.96 -5.96 23.77
N LEU A 427 7.81 -6.26 24.38
CA LEU A 427 7.72 -7.16 25.54
C LEU A 427 8.09 -8.62 25.24
N LYS A 428 8.04 -9.06 23.98
CA LYS A 428 8.52 -10.40 23.58
C LYS A 428 10.04 -10.45 23.44
N ASN A 429 10.68 -9.29 23.23
CA ASN A 429 12.11 -9.14 22.95
C ASN A 429 12.87 -8.48 24.13
N CYS A 430 12.25 -8.36 25.31
CA CYS A 430 12.79 -7.69 26.49
C CYS A 430 13.16 -8.67 27.61
#